data_AF-A0A1F5DBU2-F1
#
_entry.id   AF-A0A1F5DBU2-F1
#
_cell.length_a   1.000
_cell.length_b   1.000
_cell.length_c   1.000
_cell.angle_alpha   90.00
_cell.angle_beta   90.00
_cell.angle_gamma   90.00
#
_symmetry.space_group_name_H-M   'P 1'
#
loop_
_entity.id
_entity.type
_entity.pdbx_description
1 polymer ?
#
loop_
_entity_poly.entity_id
_entity_poly.type
_entity_poly.pdbx_seq_one_letter_code
_entity_poly.pdbx_strand_id
1 'polypeptide(L)'
;MKEMYDKRIIGKQYFPIHKVGLKIGWSSIQIKYKIKTNFKKVIRHLKSKGYVEDHGKSCAVASLSKLGVDYVRGLILESKSEKKF
;
A
#
# COMPACT_ATOMS: atom_id res chain seq x y z
N MET A 1 -0.66 0.62 -2.99
CA MET A 1 0.72 0.83 -2.52
C MET A 1 1.13 2.31 -2.60
N LYS A 2 0.97 3.00 -3.74
CA LYS A 2 1.24 4.45 -3.87
C LYS A 2 0.65 5.32 -2.75
N GLU A 3 -0.64 5.16 -2.44
CA GLU A 3 -1.28 5.94 -1.36
C GLU A 3 -0.69 5.65 0.04
N MET A 4 -0.17 4.44 0.29
CA MET A 4 0.55 4.16 1.55
C MET A 4 1.89 4.90 1.59
N TYR A 5 2.59 4.97 0.45
CA TYR A 5 3.84 5.71 0.30
C TYR A 5 3.63 7.22 0.51
N ASP A 6 2.61 7.80 -0.14
CA ASP A 6 2.28 9.22 -0.03
C ASP A 6 1.89 9.62 1.40
N LYS A 7 1.25 8.71 2.14
CA LYS A 7 0.90 8.88 3.56
C LYS A 7 2.03 8.50 4.53
N ARG A 8 3.24 8.22 4.03
CA ARG A 8 4.43 7.81 4.81
C ARG A 8 4.22 6.58 5.69
N ILE A 9 3.33 5.66 5.29
CA ILE A 9 3.08 4.37 5.96
C ILE A 9 4.16 3.37 5.51
N ILE A 10 5.39 3.62 5.94
CA ILE A 10 6.62 2.92 5.52
C ILE A 10 7.34 2.45 6.79
N GLY A 11 7.99 1.28 6.74
CA GLY A 11 8.96 0.74 7.71
C GLY A 11 8.93 1.27 9.14
N LYS A 12 8.61 0.39 10.11
CA LYS A 12 8.50 0.72 11.56
C LYS A 12 7.39 1.71 11.94
N GLN A 13 6.75 2.40 11.00
CA GLN A 13 5.50 3.13 11.24
C GLN A 13 4.28 2.24 11.02
N TYR A 14 3.96 1.47 12.05
CA TYR A 14 2.89 0.51 12.03
C TYR A 14 1.53 1.16 12.31
N PHE A 15 0.58 0.96 11.42
CA PHE A 15 -0.81 1.32 11.65
C PHE A 15 -1.69 0.08 11.56
N PRO A 16 -2.72 -0.03 12.41
CA PRO A 16 -3.71 -1.08 12.27
C PRO A 16 -4.29 -1.11 10.85
N ILE A 17 -4.46 -2.29 10.24
CA ILE A 17 -4.92 -2.47 8.85
C ILE A 17 -6.21 -1.67 8.61
N HIS A 18 -7.16 -1.68 9.55
CA HIS A 18 -8.38 -0.89 9.41
C HIS A 18 -8.10 0.63 9.32
N LYS A 19 -7.15 1.16 10.11
CA LYS A 19 -6.71 2.56 10.04
C LYS A 19 -5.94 2.85 8.76
N VAL A 20 -5.16 1.91 8.24
CA VAL A 20 -4.48 2.06 6.95
C VAL A 20 -5.50 2.24 5.84
N GLY A 21 -6.53 1.39 5.79
CA GLY A 21 -7.60 1.46 4.79
C GLY A 21 -8.31 2.82 4.81
N LEU A 22 -8.58 3.37 6.00
CA LEU A 22 -9.15 4.71 6.16
C LEU A 22 -8.17 5.82 5.71
N LYS A 23 -6.91 5.76 6.17
CA LYS A 23 -5.88 6.79 5.85
C LYS A 23 -5.59 6.91 4.36
N ILE A 24 -5.61 5.80 3.64
CA ILE A 24 -5.38 5.79 2.19
C ILE A 24 -6.66 6.05 1.39
N GLY A 25 -7.82 6.19 2.05
CA GLY A 25 -9.10 6.36 1.37
C GLY A 25 -9.48 5.16 0.50
N TRP A 26 -9.30 3.94 1.02
CA TRP A 26 -9.53 2.71 0.24
C TRP A 26 -10.91 2.66 -0.43
N SER A 27 -11.97 3.11 0.24
CA SER A 27 -13.31 3.17 -0.35
C SER A 27 -13.35 4.02 -1.62
N SER A 28 -12.69 5.18 -1.62
CA SER A 28 -12.58 6.06 -2.79
C SER A 28 -11.77 5.41 -3.91
N ILE A 29 -10.69 4.71 -3.57
CA ILE A 29 -9.88 3.93 -4.53
C ILE A 29 -10.73 2.82 -5.15
N GLN A 30 -11.49 2.08 -4.35
CA GLN A 30 -12.36 1.00 -4.84
C GLN A 30 -13.37 1.51 -5.85
N ILE A 31 -14.02 2.64 -5.55
CA ILE A 31 -14.99 3.26 -6.46
C ILE A 31 -14.29 3.72 -7.73
N LYS A 32 -13.20 4.49 -7.61
CA LYS A 32 -12.47 5.07 -8.74
C LYS A 32 -11.97 4.01 -9.72
N TYR A 33 -11.42 2.90 -9.21
CA TYR A 33 -10.82 1.85 -10.02
C TYR A 33 -11.70 0.60 -10.17
N LYS A 34 -12.98 0.66 -9.74
CA LYS A 34 -13.95 -0.45 -9.79
C LYS A 34 -13.44 -1.76 -9.16
N ILE A 35 -12.69 -1.66 -8.06
CA ILE A 35 -12.09 -2.83 -7.37
C ILE A 35 -13.13 -3.49 -6.47
N LYS A 36 -13.53 -4.73 -6.81
CA LYS A 36 -14.48 -5.55 -6.02
C LYS A 36 -13.83 -6.25 -4.81
N THR A 37 -12.50 -6.33 -4.78
CA THR A 37 -11.76 -7.04 -3.72
C THR A 37 -11.69 -6.19 -2.44
N ASN A 38 -11.95 -6.82 -1.29
CA ASN A 38 -11.83 -6.17 0.02
C ASN A 38 -10.37 -5.81 0.34
N PHE A 39 -10.15 -4.65 0.98
CA PHE A 39 -8.85 -4.18 1.46
C PHE A 39 -8.03 -5.24 2.19
N LYS A 40 -8.66 -5.99 3.12
CA LYS A 40 -7.96 -7.01 3.91
C LYS A 40 -7.38 -8.12 3.02
N LYS A 41 -8.08 -8.51 1.95
CA LYS A 41 -7.60 -9.51 0.99
C LYS A 41 -6.42 -8.95 0.18
N VAL A 42 -6.52 -7.69 -0.25
CA VAL A 42 -5.44 -7.01 -0.99
C VAL A 42 -4.17 -6.90 -0.13
N ILE A 43 -4.28 -6.44 1.11
CA ILE A 43 -3.13 -6.34 2.02
C ILE A 43 -2.52 -7.71 2.30
N ARG A 44 -3.33 -8.75 2.51
CA ARG A 44 -2.83 -10.13 2.70
C ARG A 44 -2.05 -10.61 1.48
N HIS A 45 -2.53 -10.33 0.29
CA HIS A 45 -1.83 -10.68 -0.95
C HIS A 45 -0.50 -9.91 -1.07
N LEU A 46 -0.50 -8.60 -0.83
CA LEU A 46 0.72 -7.78 -0.84
C LEU A 46 1.74 -8.23 0.21
N LYS A 47 1.27 -8.66 1.39
CA LYS A 47 2.10 -9.30 2.42
C LYS A 47 2.71 -10.61 1.91
N SER A 48 1.92 -11.51 1.31
CA SER A 48 2.46 -12.77 0.77
C SER A 48 3.51 -12.56 -0.33
N LYS A 49 3.50 -11.40 -0.97
CA LYS A 49 4.49 -10.99 -1.98
C LYS A 49 5.69 -10.24 -1.38
N GLY A 50 5.70 -9.98 -0.08
CA GLY A 50 6.77 -9.27 0.61
C GLY A 50 6.75 -7.74 0.44
N TYR A 51 5.70 -7.15 -0.14
CA TYR A 51 5.58 -5.70 -0.33
C TYR A 51 5.12 -4.94 0.90
N VAL A 52 4.47 -5.65 1.84
CA VAL A 52 3.94 -5.10 3.08
C VAL A 52 4.43 -5.96 4.24
N GLU A 53 4.96 -5.31 5.25
CA GLU A 53 5.32 -5.94 6.53
C GLU A 53 4.21 -5.72 7.56
N ASP A 54 3.96 -6.76 8.35
CA ASP A 54 3.15 -6.72 9.56
C ASP A 54 3.99 -7.09 10.78
N HIS A 55 4.03 -6.21 11.78
CA HIS A 55 4.76 -6.46 13.01
C HIS A 55 3.82 -6.36 14.21
N GLY A 56 3.50 -7.51 14.79
CA GLY A 56 2.72 -7.61 16.02
C GLY A 56 2.20 -9.02 16.23
N LYS A 57 2.03 -9.42 17.50
CA LYS A 57 1.52 -10.74 17.92
C LYS A 57 0.16 -11.12 17.31
N SER A 58 -0.54 -10.20 16.63
CA SER A 58 -1.88 -10.40 16.08
C SER A 58 -2.08 -9.95 14.61
N CYS A 59 -1.03 -9.83 13.78
CA CYS A 59 -1.15 -9.54 12.33
C CYS A 59 -1.95 -8.27 11.96
N ALA A 60 -2.17 -7.37 12.91
CA ALA A 60 -3.17 -6.32 12.76
C ALA A 60 -2.61 -5.02 12.20
N VAL A 61 -1.30 -4.90 12.00
CA VAL A 61 -0.66 -3.67 11.53
C VAL A 61 0.02 -3.86 10.18
N ALA A 62 0.08 -2.81 9.35
CA ALA A 62 0.70 -2.88 8.02
C ALA A 62 1.55 -1.64 7.74
N SER A 63 2.72 -1.86 7.15
CA SER A 63 3.60 -0.82 6.60
C SER A 63 4.24 -1.30 5.30
N LEU A 64 4.61 -0.39 4.39
CA LEU A 64 5.37 -0.80 3.20
C LEU A 64 6.75 -1.31 3.63
N SER A 65 7.12 -2.48 3.09
CA SER A 65 8.48 -3.01 3.19
C SER A 65 9.44 -2.22 2.29
N LYS A 66 10.74 -2.47 2.41
CA LYS A 66 11.73 -1.92 1.47
C LYS A 66 11.38 -2.25 0.01
N LEU A 67 11.01 -3.51 -0.25
CA LEU A 67 10.58 -3.96 -1.59
C LEU A 67 9.33 -3.22 -2.08
N GLY A 68 8.35 -3.01 -1.19
CA GLY A 68 7.13 -2.26 -1.52
C GLY A 68 7.40 -0.78 -1.83
N VAL A 69 8.36 -0.17 -1.15
CA VAL A 69 8.80 1.21 -1.42
C VAL A 69 9.49 1.30 -2.77
N ASP A 70 10.43 0.40 -3.06
CA ASP A 70 11.19 0.42 -4.31
C ASP A 70 10.28 0.19 -5.52
N TYR A 71 9.30 -0.71 -5.42
CA TYR A 71 8.28 -0.91 -6.44
C TYR A 71 7.49 0.37 -6.75
N VAL A 72 7.02 1.08 -5.71
CA VAL A 72 6.26 2.33 -5.90
C VAL A 72 7.14 3.42 -6.51
N ARG A 73 8.42 3.50 -6.12
CA ARG A 73 9.37 4.46 -6.69
C ARG A 73 9.59 4.21 -8.19
N GLY A 74 9.74 2.95 -8.59
CA GLY A 74 9.83 2.56 -10.01
C GLY A 74 8.64 3.05 -10.82
N LEU A 75 7.42 2.77 -10.36
CA LEU A 75 6.19 3.22 -11.02
C LEU A 75 6.11 4.75 -11.18
N ILE A 76 6.53 5.50 -10.15
CA ILE A 76 6.53 6.98 -10.20
C ILE A 76 7.53 7.49 -11.23
N LEU A 77 8.69 6.84 -11.36
CA LEU A 77 9.71 7.21 -12.34
C LEU A 77 9.27 6.91 -13.77
N GLU A 78 8.67 5.74 -14.01
CA GLU A 78 8.09 5.38 -15.33
C GLU A 78 6.99 6.35 -15.75
N SER A 79 6.03 6.65 -14.86
CA SER A 79 4.96 7.62 -15.15
C SER A 79 5.46 9.04 -15.44
N LYS A 80 6.67 9.40 -14.97
CA LYS A 80 7.32 10.68 -15.31
C LYS A 80 8.07 10.61 -16.64
N SER A 81 8.54 9.44 -17.03
CA SER A 81 9.19 9.20 -18.32
C SER A 81 8.19 9.20 -19.47
N GLU A 82 6.99 8.65 -19.27
CA GLU A 82 5.92 8.61 -20.28
C GLU A 82 5.32 9.99 -20.59
N LYS A 83 5.41 10.94 -19.66
CA LYS A 83 4.91 12.31 -19.85
C LYS A 83 5.89 13.26 -20.55
N LYS A 84 7.01 12.74 -21.07
CA LYS A 84 8.06 13.53 -21.75
C LYS A 84 7.97 13.50 -23.28
N PHE A 85 6.87 13.00 -23.86
CA PHE A 85 6.65 12.97 -25.30
C PHE A 85 5.40 13.77 -25.68
#